data_AF-A0A1J8PUI6-F1
#
_entry.id   AF-A0A1J8PUI6-F1
#
_cell.length_a   1.000
_cell.length_b   1.000
_cell.length_c   1.000
_cell.angle_alpha   90.00
_cell.angle_beta   90.00
_cell.angle_gamma   90.00
#
_symmetry.space_group_name_H-M   'P 1'
#
loop_
_entity.id
_entity.type
_entity.pdbx_description
1 polymer ?
#
loop_
_entity_poly.entity_id
_entity_poly.type
_entity_poly.pdbx_seq_one_letter_code
_entity_poly.pdbx_strand_id
1 'polypeptide(L)'
;MKVARDLLDKRSAIYSDRPVLRTNEEFGISFNTAFLPYGDTLRLHRKLYHHALNAEASAEYHDLYIRKAHQLVVDLLGAPEEMEKYLETYSGSLIMAATYGYEARPEGDPIISCAREAVEIAKKILAPERAALLTAFPFLEYFPSWFPGAADRRLAPYCRKLVRQILDEPFEIAKEKITGAGRPLSIVAKFLSEDEDISPAQEEFMKGVAISAFVGGTETVRPCS
;
A
#
# COMPACT_ATOMS: atom_id res chain seq x y z
N MET A 1 13.54 2.63 -27.11
CA MET A 1 13.73 3.34 -25.82
C MET A 1 13.31 4.83 -25.82
N LYS A 2 13.32 5.58 -26.94
CA LYS A 2 12.84 6.99 -26.97
C LYS A 2 11.30 7.15 -26.99
N VAL A 3 10.59 6.24 -27.66
CA VAL A 3 9.11 6.29 -27.81
C VAL A 3 8.37 6.11 -26.48
N ALA A 4 8.85 5.20 -25.61
CA ALA A 4 8.26 4.99 -24.28
C ALA A 4 8.44 6.21 -23.34
N ARG A 5 9.57 6.92 -23.45
CA ARG A 5 9.82 8.16 -22.71
C ARG A 5 9.00 9.33 -23.25
N ASP A 6 8.92 9.51 -24.57
CA ASP A 6 8.09 10.57 -25.16
C ASP A 6 6.59 10.37 -24.88
N LEU A 7 6.10 9.13 -24.79
CA LEU A 7 4.72 8.83 -24.39
C LEU A 7 4.44 9.15 -22.91
N LEU A 8 5.37 8.83 -22.01
CA LEU A 8 5.26 9.12 -20.58
C LEU A 8 5.45 10.61 -20.26
N ASP A 9 6.35 11.31 -20.95
CA ASP A 9 6.66 12.72 -20.62
C ASP A 9 5.71 13.71 -21.31
N LYS A 10 5.38 13.54 -22.61
CA LYS A 10 4.63 14.56 -23.37
C LYS A 10 3.12 14.38 -23.37
N ARG A 11 2.61 13.22 -22.96
CA ARG A 11 1.17 12.93 -22.93
C ARG A 11 0.72 12.23 -21.64
N SER A 12 1.48 12.32 -20.55
CA SER A 12 1.07 11.76 -19.25
C SER A 12 -0.32 12.24 -18.85
N ALA A 13 -0.67 13.50 -19.07
CA ALA A 13 -2.01 14.02 -18.76
C ALA A 13 -3.16 13.41 -19.61
N ILE A 14 -2.86 12.78 -20.75
CA ILE A 14 -3.85 12.18 -21.68
C ILE A 14 -3.88 10.65 -21.57
N TYR A 15 -2.74 9.99 -21.33
CA TYR A 15 -2.64 8.52 -21.25
C TYR A 15 -2.45 7.96 -19.83
N SER A 16 -2.23 8.80 -18.81
CA SER A 16 -2.17 8.33 -17.41
C SER A 16 -3.53 8.27 -16.73
N ASP A 17 -4.61 8.49 -17.49
CA ASP A 17 -5.95 8.36 -16.95
C ASP A 17 -6.19 6.87 -16.69
N ARG A 18 -6.12 6.49 -15.42
CA ARG A 18 -6.41 5.13 -14.99
C ARG A 18 -7.93 5.01 -15.02
N PRO A 19 -8.53 4.18 -15.89
CA PRO A 19 -9.98 4.04 -15.91
C PRO A 19 -10.44 3.67 -14.50
N VAL A 20 -11.33 4.49 -13.93
CA VAL A 20 -11.96 4.22 -12.65
C VAL A 20 -12.85 3.00 -12.85
N LEU A 21 -12.30 1.82 -12.59
CA LEU A 21 -13.07 0.59 -12.62
C LEU A 21 -14.00 0.60 -11.41
N ARG A 22 -15.31 0.41 -11.60
CA ARG A 22 -16.29 0.26 -10.50
C ARG A 22 -15.91 -0.89 -9.57
N THR A 23 -15.17 -1.85 -10.12
CA THR A 23 -14.51 -2.93 -9.39
C THR A 23 -13.69 -2.37 -8.22
N ASN A 24 -12.91 -1.30 -8.37
CA ASN A 24 -12.08 -0.76 -7.29
C ASN A 24 -12.91 -0.26 -6.09
N GLU A 25 -14.04 0.40 -6.35
CA GLU A 25 -14.99 0.81 -5.31
C GLU A 25 -15.68 -0.41 -4.69
N GLU A 26 -16.05 -1.40 -5.50
CA GLU A 26 -16.68 -2.64 -5.03
C GLU A 26 -15.79 -3.38 -4.02
N PHE A 27 -14.48 -3.42 -4.23
CA PHE A 27 -13.53 -4.04 -3.31
C PHE A 27 -12.98 -3.10 -2.23
N GLY A 28 -13.34 -1.81 -2.27
CA GLY A 28 -12.94 -0.82 -1.28
C GLY A 28 -11.49 -0.34 -1.41
N ILE A 29 -10.88 -0.48 -2.58
CA ILE A 29 -9.45 -0.17 -2.83
C ILE A 29 -9.25 1.14 -3.60
N SER A 30 -10.30 1.94 -3.81
CA SER A 30 -10.28 3.17 -4.61
C SER A 30 -9.35 4.26 -4.07
N PHE A 31 -9.02 4.24 -2.78
CA PHE A 31 -8.04 5.16 -2.17
C PHE A 31 -6.60 4.91 -2.64
N ASN A 32 -6.32 3.74 -3.22
CA ASN A 32 -4.95 3.34 -3.50
C ASN A 32 -4.33 4.27 -4.54
N THR A 33 -3.11 4.77 -4.29
CA THR A 33 -2.38 5.65 -5.23
C THR A 33 -2.32 5.08 -6.65
N ALA A 34 -2.24 3.76 -6.79
CA ALA A 34 -2.23 3.07 -8.07
C ALA A 34 -3.58 3.05 -8.79
N PHE A 35 -4.69 3.46 -8.18
CA PHE A 35 -6.00 3.52 -8.83
C PHE A 35 -6.58 4.93 -8.90
N LEU A 36 -5.93 5.91 -8.26
CA LEU A 36 -6.35 7.29 -8.35
C LEU A 36 -6.21 7.83 -9.77
N PRO A 37 -7.25 8.52 -10.30
CA PRO A 37 -7.14 9.24 -11.55
C PRO A 37 -6.14 10.40 -11.41
N TYR A 38 -5.68 10.93 -12.55
CA TYR A 38 -4.80 12.09 -12.50
C TYR A 38 -5.58 13.31 -11.98
N GLY A 39 -5.07 13.92 -10.90
CA GLY A 39 -5.75 15.02 -10.23
C GLY A 39 -5.04 15.44 -8.95
N ASP A 40 -5.67 16.33 -8.19
CA ASP A 40 -5.07 16.92 -6.99
C ASP A 40 -4.81 15.89 -5.89
N THR A 41 -5.70 14.89 -5.74
CA THR A 41 -5.51 13.78 -4.79
C THR A 41 -4.23 12.99 -5.09
N LEU A 42 -4.02 12.57 -6.35
CA LEU A 42 -2.81 11.86 -6.75
C LEU A 42 -1.54 12.71 -6.58
N ARG A 43 -1.63 14.01 -6.90
CA ARG A 43 -0.54 14.97 -6.70
C ARG A 43 -0.18 15.10 -5.22
N LEU A 44 -1.17 15.12 -4.34
CA LEU A 44 -0.96 15.21 -2.89
C LEU A 44 -0.33 13.92 -2.33
N HIS A 45 -0.78 12.74 -2.75
CA HIS A 45 -0.12 11.46 -2.41
C HIS A 45 1.37 11.50 -2.79
N ARG A 46 1.68 11.89 -4.04
CA ARG A 46 3.07 11.98 -4.53
C ARG A 46 3.89 13.01 -3.76
N LYS A 47 3.31 14.15 -3.39
CA LYS A 47 3.98 15.17 -2.59
C LYS A 47 4.35 14.61 -1.21
N LEU A 48 3.43 13.91 -0.55
CA LEU A 48 3.67 13.29 0.75
C LEU A 48 4.74 12.21 0.67
N TYR A 49 4.70 11.34 -0.35
CA TYR A 49 5.76 10.34 -0.55
C TYR A 49 7.11 10.97 -0.83
N HIS A 50 7.17 12.00 -1.66
CA HIS A 50 8.42 12.71 -1.92
C HIS A 50 8.96 13.40 -0.65
N HIS A 51 8.08 13.96 0.18
CA HIS A 51 8.50 14.57 1.43
C HIS A 51 9.01 13.52 2.44
N ALA A 52 8.37 12.36 2.50
CA ALA A 52 8.74 11.28 3.40
C ALA A 52 9.96 10.45 2.96
N LEU A 53 10.18 10.31 1.65
CA LEU A 53 11.17 9.39 1.07
C LEU A 53 12.32 10.11 0.34
N ASN A 54 12.40 11.44 0.41
CA ASN A 54 13.54 12.14 -0.17
C ASN A 54 14.86 11.80 0.56
N ALA A 55 15.98 12.08 -0.10
CA ALA A 55 17.31 11.73 0.39
C ALA A 55 17.64 12.32 1.78
N GLU A 56 17.09 13.50 2.10
CA GLU A 56 17.29 14.18 3.38
C GLU A 56 16.49 13.49 4.50
N ALA A 57 15.23 13.16 4.25
CA ALA A 57 14.39 12.36 5.15
C ALA A 57 14.94 10.93 5.32
N SER A 58 15.57 10.36 4.29
CA SER A 58 16.18 9.03 4.35
C SER A 58 17.35 8.97 5.34
N ALA A 59 18.02 10.09 5.63
CA ALA A 59 19.06 10.14 6.65
C ALA A 59 18.48 9.95 8.06
N GLU A 60 17.26 10.43 8.31
CA GLU A 60 16.56 10.24 9.60
C GLU A 60 16.18 8.76 9.84
N TYR A 61 15.94 8.00 8.76
CA TYR A 61 15.65 6.56 8.83
C TYR A 61 16.90 5.68 8.86
N HIS A 62 18.12 6.25 8.90
CA HIS A 62 19.37 5.48 8.80
C HIS A 62 19.49 4.42 9.90
N ASP A 63 19.22 4.78 11.15
CA ASP A 63 19.25 3.85 12.28
C ASP A 63 18.19 2.75 12.14
N LEU A 64 17.02 3.08 11.60
CA LEU A 64 15.97 2.10 11.30
C LEU A 64 16.45 1.10 10.25
N TYR A 65 17.06 1.57 9.16
CA TYR A 65 17.60 0.71 8.11
C TYR A 65 18.69 -0.23 8.65
N ILE A 66 19.64 0.28 9.45
CA ILE A 66 20.70 -0.54 10.04
C ILE A 66 20.11 -1.61 10.95
N ARG A 67 19.20 -1.26 11.85
CA ARG A 67 18.58 -2.23 12.78
C ARG A 67 17.84 -3.33 12.02
N LYS A 68 17.05 -2.97 11.01
CA LYS A 68 16.32 -3.95 10.20
C LYS A 68 17.28 -4.81 9.37
N ALA A 69 18.35 -4.23 8.83
CA ALA A 69 19.34 -4.98 8.05
C ALA A 69 20.10 -5.99 8.91
N HIS A 70 20.46 -5.61 10.15
CA HIS A 70 21.06 -6.54 11.10
C HIS A 70 20.12 -7.71 11.42
N GLN A 71 18.83 -7.44 11.66
CA GLN A 71 17.84 -8.50 11.88
C GLN A 71 17.75 -9.45 10.69
N LEU A 72 17.65 -8.90 9.47
CA LEU A 72 17.62 -9.70 8.24
C LEU A 72 18.85 -10.61 8.12
N VAL A 73 20.05 -10.12 8.42
CA VAL A 73 21.27 -10.92 8.39
C VAL A 73 21.23 -12.05 9.42
N VAL A 74 20.75 -11.78 10.64
CA VAL A 74 20.59 -12.82 11.68
C VAL A 74 19.60 -13.90 11.24
N ASP A 75 18.47 -13.50 10.67
CA ASP A 75 17.43 -14.43 10.21
C ASP A 75 17.95 -15.30 9.05
N LEU A 76 18.67 -14.70 8.09
CA LEU A 76 19.27 -15.41 6.95
C LEU A 76 20.37 -16.39 7.38
N LEU A 77 21.12 -16.10 8.45
CA LEU A 77 22.11 -17.03 9.00
C LEU A 77 21.45 -18.24 9.68
N GLY A 78 20.21 -18.08 10.17
CA GLY A 78 19.45 -19.16 10.80
C GLY A 78 18.82 -20.14 9.82
N ALA A 79 18.31 -19.65 8.68
CA ALA A 79 17.64 -20.45 7.65
C ALA A 79 17.82 -19.84 6.24
N PRO A 80 18.99 -20.01 5.59
CA PRO A 80 19.29 -19.38 4.30
C PRO A 80 18.37 -19.84 3.17
N GLU A 81 17.80 -21.04 3.26
CA GLU A 81 16.80 -21.57 2.32
C GLU A 81 15.47 -20.78 2.30
N GLU A 82 15.17 -20.02 3.35
CA GLU A 82 13.95 -19.19 3.45
C GLU A 82 14.19 -17.71 3.07
N MET A 83 15.27 -17.43 2.31
CA MET A 83 15.70 -16.07 1.96
C MET A 83 14.58 -15.17 1.43
N GLU A 84 13.74 -15.66 0.52
CA GLU A 84 12.66 -14.86 -0.08
C GLU A 84 11.64 -14.40 0.97
N LYS A 85 11.26 -15.28 1.89
CA LYS A 85 10.34 -14.98 2.99
C LYS A 85 10.93 -13.94 3.93
N TYR A 86 12.22 -14.02 4.24
CA TYR A 86 12.89 -13.05 5.10
C TYR A 86 13.04 -11.68 4.43
N LEU A 87 13.32 -11.63 3.12
CA LEU A 87 13.33 -10.38 2.36
C LEU A 87 11.94 -9.73 2.33
N GLU A 88 10.88 -10.50 2.07
CA GLU A 88 9.51 -10.00 2.11
C GLU A 88 9.14 -9.43 3.49
N THR A 89 9.48 -10.16 4.55
CA THR A 89 9.21 -9.76 5.93
C THR A 89 10.00 -8.51 6.32
N TYR A 90 11.27 -8.44 5.93
CA TYR A 90 12.13 -7.27 6.13
C TYR A 90 11.52 -6.03 5.45
N SER A 91 11.11 -6.13 4.20
CA SER A 91 10.52 -5.01 3.46
C SER A 91 9.20 -4.55 4.07
N GLY A 92 8.30 -5.49 4.38
CA GLY A 92 7.04 -5.18 5.05
C GLY A 92 7.28 -4.50 6.40
N SER A 93 8.18 -5.04 7.22
CA SER A 93 8.53 -4.51 8.54
C SER A 93 9.17 -3.11 8.45
N LEU A 94 10.03 -2.89 7.45
CA LEU A 94 10.68 -1.62 7.23
C LEU A 94 9.68 -0.54 6.80
N ILE A 95 8.81 -0.84 5.84
CA ILE A 95 7.83 0.12 5.37
C ILE A 95 6.82 0.43 6.47
N MET A 96 6.34 -0.58 7.21
CA MET A 96 5.41 -0.40 8.31
C MET A 96 5.99 0.48 9.44
N ALA A 97 7.30 0.33 9.71
CA ALA A 97 8.00 1.20 10.64
C ALA A 97 8.13 2.64 10.09
N ALA A 98 8.48 2.81 8.81
CA ALA A 98 8.61 4.14 8.20
C ALA A 98 7.27 4.87 8.05
N THR A 99 6.19 4.17 7.72
CA THR A 99 4.87 4.78 7.47
C THR A 99 4.09 5.02 8.76
N TYR A 100 4.03 4.03 9.66
CA TYR A 100 3.19 4.06 10.86
C TYR A 100 3.98 4.14 12.18
N GLY A 101 5.31 4.00 12.15
CA GLY A 101 6.08 3.86 13.39
C GLY A 101 5.81 2.53 14.10
N TYR A 102 5.35 1.54 13.34
CA TYR A 102 4.97 0.23 13.85
C TYR A 102 6.11 -0.76 13.67
N GLU A 103 6.54 -1.37 14.77
CA GLU A 103 7.52 -2.45 14.76
C GLU A 103 6.80 -3.78 14.61
N ALA A 104 6.81 -4.31 13.39
CA ALA A 104 6.24 -5.63 13.13
C ALA A 104 7.06 -6.74 13.78
N ARG A 105 6.36 -7.78 14.24
CA ARG A 105 6.97 -8.98 14.79
C ARG A 105 7.80 -9.70 13.72
N PRO A 106 8.95 -10.31 14.07
CA PRO A 106 9.76 -11.07 13.13
C PRO A 106 8.98 -12.20 12.43
N GLU A 107 8.06 -12.84 13.14
CA GLU A 107 7.22 -13.91 12.60
C GLU A 107 5.77 -13.75 13.04
N GLY A 108 4.85 -14.11 12.15
CA GLY A 108 3.42 -14.21 12.45
C GLY A 108 2.76 -12.88 12.85
N ASP A 109 3.29 -11.76 12.38
CA ASP A 109 2.69 -10.46 12.65
C ASP A 109 1.27 -10.39 12.06
N PRO A 110 0.24 -10.10 12.88
CA PRO A 110 -1.15 -10.14 12.42
C PRO A 110 -1.46 -9.06 11.38
N ILE A 111 -0.83 -7.88 11.48
CA ILE A 111 -1.06 -6.78 10.54
C ILE A 111 -0.39 -7.09 9.21
N ILE A 112 0.86 -7.56 9.21
CA ILE A 112 1.53 -8.01 7.98
C ILE A 112 0.76 -9.16 7.33
N SER A 113 0.30 -10.14 8.12
CA SER A 113 -0.44 -11.29 7.60
C SER A 113 -1.76 -10.86 6.95
N CYS A 114 -2.50 -9.95 7.59
CA CYS A 114 -3.73 -9.38 7.04
C CYS A 114 -3.46 -8.58 5.76
N ALA A 115 -2.40 -7.78 5.73
CA ALA A 115 -2.04 -7.01 4.55
C ALA A 115 -1.58 -7.89 3.38
N ARG A 116 -0.86 -8.99 3.66
CA ARG A 116 -0.50 -9.99 2.65
C ARG A 116 -1.74 -10.65 2.06
N GLU A 117 -2.70 -11.03 2.89
CA GLU A 117 -3.96 -11.61 2.42
C GLU A 117 -4.74 -10.62 1.53
N ALA A 118 -4.82 -9.35 1.94
CA ALA A 118 -5.45 -8.31 1.15
C ALA A 118 -4.76 -8.12 -0.22
N VAL A 119 -3.43 -8.17 -0.27
CA VAL A 119 -2.65 -8.11 -1.52
C VAL A 119 -2.92 -9.32 -2.41
N GLU A 120 -2.95 -10.53 -1.86
CA GLU A 120 -3.25 -11.74 -2.65
C GLU A 120 -4.67 -11.72 -3.25
N ILE A 121 -5.63 -11.18 -2.51
CA ILE A 121 -6.98 -10.96 -3.03
C ILE A 121 -6.96 -9.88 -4.13
N ALA A 122 -6.24 -8.77 -3.91
CA ALA A 122 -6.11 -7.70 -4.90
C ALA A 122 -5.49 -8.19 -6.21
N LYS A 123 -4.45 -9.03 -6.17
CA LYS A 123 -3.82 -9.63 -7.37
C LYS A 123 -4.82 -10.43 -8.20
N LYS A 124 -5.69 -11.22 -7.57
CA LYS A 124 -6.75 -11.97 -8.26
C LYS A 124 -7.77 -11.04 -8.91
N ILE A 125 -8.14 -9.96 -8.23
CA ILE A 125 -9.12 -8.98 -8.72
C ILE A 125 -8.55 -8.14 -9.88
N LEU A 126 -7.26 -7.81 -9.81
CA LEU A 126 -6.56 -6.94 -10.76
C LEU A 126 -5.84 -7.72 -11.86
N ALA A 127 -6.13 -9.02 -12.00
CA ALA A 127 -5.51 -9.88 -12.99
C ALA A 127 -5.67 -9.27 -14.40
N PRO A 128 -4.60 -9.23 -15.22
CA PRO A 128 -4.64 -8.64 -16.56
C PRO A 128 -5.74 -9.25 -17.44
N GLU A 129 -6.00 -10.55 -17.30
CA GLU A 129 -7.06 -11.27 -17.99
C GLU A 129 -8.44 -10.68 -17.70
N ARG A 130 -8.71 -10.35 -16.44
CA ARG A 130 -9.97 -9.75 -16.02
C ARG A 130 -10.09 -8.30 -16.50
N ALA A 131 -9.01 -7.53 -16.43
CA ALA A 131 -8.98 -6.19 -16.97
C ALA A 131 -9.23 -6.18 -18.49
N ALA A 132 -8.63 -7.12 -19.23
CA ALA A 132 -8.87 -7.29 -20.66
C ALA A 132 -10.33 -7.66 -20.98
N LEU A 133 -10.94 -8.57 -20.20
CA LEU A 133 -12.34 -8.94 -20.36
C LEU A 133 -13.29 -7.77 -20.10
N LEU A 134 -13.08 -6.99 -19.03
CA LEU A 134 -13.90 -5.81 -18.73
C LEU A 134 -13.71 -4.70 -19.77
N THR A 135 -12.51 -4.57 -20.34
CA THR A 135 -12.22 -3.62 -21.41
C THR A 135 -12.90 -4.04 -22.73
N ALA A 136 -12.89 -5.33 -23.05
CA ALA A 136 -13.52 -5.86 -24.26
C ALA A 136 -15.06 -5.92 -24.16
N PHE A 137 -15.59 -6.19 -22.96
CA PHE A 137 -17.01 -6.35 -22.69
C PHE A 137 -17.46 -5.55 -21.46
N PRO A 138 -17.62 -4.22 -21.57
CA PRO A 138 -17.94 -3.35 -20.43
C PRO A 138 -19.25 -3.70 -19.71
N PHE A 139 -20.21 -4.30 -20.43
CA PHE A 139 -21.49 -4.71 -19.86
C PHE A 139 -21.35 -5.79 -18.77
N LEU A 140 -20.23 -6.53 -18.72
CA LEU A 140 -19.93 -7.51 -17.68
C LEU A 140 -19.85 -6.87 -16.28
N GLU A 141 -19.59 -5.56 -16.19
CA GLU A 141 -19.54 -4.85 -14.91
C GLU A 141 -20.93 -4.77 -14.23
N TYR A 142 -22.02 -4.96 -14.98
CA TYR A 142 -23.40 -4.96 -14.46
C TYR A 142 -23.92 -6.35 -14.10
N PHE A 143 -23.15 -7.41 -14.38
CA PHE A 143 -23.61 -8.77 -14.08
C PHE A 143 -23.61 -9.07 -12.58
N PRO A 144 -24.67 -9.74 -12.06
CA PRO A 144 -24.75 -10.10 -10.66
C PRO A 144 -23.61 -11.04 -10.21
N SER A 145 -23.30 -11.03 -8.92
CA SER A 145 -22.27 -11.89 -8.29
C SER A 145 -22.55 -13.40 -8.36
N TRP A 146 -23.70 -13.81 -8.89
CA TRP A 146 -24.04 -15.21 -9.15
C TRP A 146 -23.74 -15.68 -10.58
N PHE A 147 -23.37 -14.77 -11.49
CA PHE A 147 -23.09 -15.11 -12.89
C PHE A 147 -21.77 -15.90 -13.05
N PRO A 148 -21.69 -16.89 -13.97
CA PRO A 148 -20.45 -17.60 -14.26
C PRO A 148 -19.33 -16.63 -14.66
N GLY A 149 -18.18 -16.68 -13.97
CA GLY A 149 -17.08 -15.72 -14.16
C GLY A 149 -17.16 -14.45 -13.29
N ALA A 150 -18.25 -14.25 -12.52
CA ALA A 150 -18.38 -13.18 -11.53
C ALA A 150 -18.21 -13.67 -10.08
N ALA A 151 -17.71 -14.90 -9.88
CA ALA A 151 -17.55 -15.52 -8.57
C ALA A 151 -16.67 -14.69 -7.62
N ASP A 152 -15.66 -13.99 -8.15
CA ASP A 152 -14.75 -13.14 -7.38
C ASP A 152 -15.45 -11.94 -6.75
N ARG A 153 -16.60 -11.48 -7.29
CA ARG A 153 -17.42 -10.42 -6.68
C ARG A 153 -17.97 -10.84 -5.32
N ARG A 154 -18.10 -12.14 -5.06
CA ARG A 154 -18.49 -12.67 -3.74
C ARG A 154 -17.41 -12.47 -2.69
N LEU A 155 -16.16 -12.23 -3.10
CA LEU A 155 -15.06 -11.88 -2.21
C LEU A 155 -15.09 -10.39 -1.82
N ALA A 156 -15.88 -9.55 -2.49
CA ALA A 156 -15.88 -8.11 -2.25
C ALA A 156 -16.21 -7.72 -0.80
N PRO A 157 -17.24 -8.28 -0.13
CA PRO A 157 -17.51 -7.97 1.28
C PRO A 157 -16.37 -8.38 2.21
N TYR A 158 -15.73 -9.52 1.93
CA TYR A 158 -14.60 -10.02 2.70
C TYR A 158 -13.35 -9.15 2.50
N CYS A 159 -13.05 -8.81 1.25
CA CYS A 159 -11.97 -7.90 0.88
C CYS A 159 -12.15 -6.53 1.54
N ARG A 160 -13.35 -5.94 1.50
CA ARG A 160 -13.64 -4.67 2.19
C ARG A 160 -13.36 -4.74 3.68
N LYS A 161 -13.69 -5.86 4.33
CA LYS A 161 -13.40 -6.06 5.76
C LYS A 161 -11.90 -6.06 6.03
N LEU A 162 -11.13 -6.82 5.24
CA LEU A 162 -9.67 -6.86 5.35
C LEU A 162 -9.05 -5.49 5.08
N VAL A 163 -9.48 -4.82 4.01
CA VAL A 163 -9.01 -3.48 3.63
C VAL A 163 -9.29 -2.47 4.73
N ARG A 164 -10.47 -2.52 5.36
CA ARG A 164 -10.77 -1.63 6.48
C ARG A 164 -9.89 -1.92 7.69
N GLN A 165 -9.66 -3.20 7.99
CA GLN A 165 -8.79 -3.59 9.08
C GLN A 165 -7.35 -3.06 8.89
N ILE A 166 -6.76 -3.22 7.70
CA ILE A 166 -5.39 -2.74 7.42
C ILE A 166 -5.29 -1.21 7.30
N LEU A 167 -6.40 -0.51 7.06
CA LEU A 167 -6.45 0.96 7.09
C LEU A 167 -6.48 1.49 8.53
N ASP A 168 -7.32 0.89 9.37
CA ASP A 168 -7.58 1.39 10.72
C ASP A 168 -6.55 0.92 11.73
N GLU A 169 -6.29 -0.39 11.82
CA GLU A 169 -5.51 -1.00 12.90
C GLU A 169 -4.09 -0.40 13.04
N PRO A 170 -3.24 -0.33 11.99
CA PRO A 170 -1.91 0.27 12.13
C PRO A 170 -1.97 1.79 12.39
N PHE A 171 -3.03 2.47 11.94
CA PHE A 171 -3.18 3.90 12.13
C PHE A 171 -3.60 4.27 13.56
N GLU A 172 -4.53 3.52 14.16
CA GLU A 172 -4.91 3.70 15.57
C GLU A 172 -3.73 3.40 16.49
N ILE A 173 -2.96 2.34 16.22
CA ILE A 173 -1.73 2.05 16.98
C ILE A 173 -0.73 3.20 16.85
N ALA A 174 -0.60 3.80 15.66
CA ALA A 174 0.28 4.95 15.46
C ALA A 174 -0.18 6.17 16.27
N LYS A 175 -1.49 6.46 16.28
CA LYS A 175 -2.10 7.53 17.10
C LYS A 175 -1.84 7.35 18.60
N GLU A 176 -2.03 6.15 19.13
CA GLU A 176 -1.76 5.84 20.54
C GLU A 176 -0.28 6.06 20.92
N LYS A 177 0.64 5.72 20.02
CA LYS A 177 2.08 5.91 20.25
C LYS A 177 2.52 7.38 20.19
N ILE A 178 1.74 8.24 19.55
CA ILE A 178 2.05 9.66 19.43
C ILE A 178 1.72 10.44 20.69
N THR A 179 0.71 10.01 21.45
CA THR A 179 0.31 10.66 22.71
C THR A 179 1.21 10.25 23.89
N GLY A 180 2.11 9.27 23.70
CA GLY A 180 3.07 8.79 24.70
C GLY A 180 4.45 9.45 24.62
N ALA A 181 5.25 9.28 25.69
CA ALA A 181 6.65 9.69 25.73
C ALA A 181 7.51 8.71 24.90
N GLY A 182 7.75 9.03 23.63
CA GLY A 182 8.55 8.20 22.72
C GLY A 182 8.03 8.13 21.30
N ARG A 183 7.65 9.28 20.71
CA ARG A 183 7.04 9.38 19.38
C ARG A 183 7.94 8.71 18.32
N PRO A 184 7.45 7.69 17.59
CA PRO A 184 8.24 7.07 16.54
C PRO A 184 8.37 7.99 15.33
N LEU A 185 9.55 7.99 14.71
CA LEU A 185 9.78 8.67 13.44
C LEU A 185 8.99 7.95 12.34
N SER A 186 7.90 8.56 11.86
CA SER A 186 7.08 7.99 10.77
C SER A 186 6.26 9.04 10.02
N ILE A 187 5.79 8.69 8.83
CA ILE A 187 4.95 9.57 8.00
C ILE A 187 3.66 9.96 8.74
N VAL A 188 2.95 8.96 9.29
CA VAL A 188 1.71 9.20 10.03
C VAL A 188 1.96 10.03 11.27
N ALA A 189 3.07 9.79 12.00
CA ALA A 189 3.41 10.63 13.14
C ALA A 189 3.67 12.08 12.76
N LYS A 190 4.45 12.34 11.70
CA LYS A 190 4.70 13.70 11.20
C LYS A 190 3.39 14.40 10.82
N PHE A 191 2.52 13.72 10.05
CA PHE A 191 1.21 14.26 9.66
C PHE A 191 0.33 14.61 10.87
N LEU A 192 0.22 13.71 11.84
CA LEU A 192 -0.54 13.92 13.07
C LEU A 192 0.10 14.96 14.01
N SER A 193 1.31 15.44 13.72
CA SER A 193 2.00 16.48 14.50
C SER A 193 1.75 17.88 13.97
N GLU A 194 1.49 18.01 12.67
CA GLU A 194 1.42 19.30 11.99
C GLU A 194 0.10 20.02 12.24
N ASP A 195 -0.95 19.30 12.63
CA ASP A 195 -2.30 19.83 12.81
C ASP A 195 -2.95 19.23 14.06
N GLU A 196 -3.37 20.08 15.01
CA GLU A 196 -4.01 19.62 16.27
C GLU A 196 -5.47 19.19 16.05
N ASP A 197 -6.12 19.66 14.98
CA ASP A 197 -7.55 19.44 14.68
C ASP A 197 -7.75 18.78 13.32
N ILE A 198 -7.32 17.52 13.21
CA ILE A 198 -7.43 16.74 11.97
C ILE A 198 -8.87 16.30 11.75
N SER A 199 -9.47 16.76 10.64
CA SER A 199 -10.81 16.34 10.26
C SER A 199 -10.87 14.84 9.92
N PRO A 200 -12.03 14.17 10.10
CA PRO A 200 -12.20 12.76 9.72
C PRO A 200 -11.86 12.47 8.25
N ALA A 201 -12.05 13.45 7.36
CA ALA A 201 -11.71 13.32 5.95
C ALA A 201 -10.20 13.35 5.70
N GLN A 202 -9.46 14.20 6.40
CA GLN A 202 -7.99 14.24 6.34
C GLN A 202 -7.38 12.96 6.92
N GLU A 203 -7.98 12.43 7.98
CA GLU A 203 -7.58 11.16 8.56
C GLU A 203 -7.76 9.99 7.57
N GLU A 204 -8.96 9.86 6.98
CA GLU A 204 -9.23 8.81 5.99
C GLU A 204 -8.31 8.92 4.78
N PHE A 205 -8.03 10.14 4.33
CA PHE A 205 -7.05 10.40 3.27
C PHE A 205 -5.66 9.90 3.67
N MET A 206 -5.18 10.22 4.88
CA MET A 206 -3.86 9.79 5.34
C MET A 206 -3.77 8.27 5.53
N LYS A 207 -4.83 7.61 6.02
CA LYS A 207 -4.94 6.15 6.07
C LYS A 207 -4.71 5.55 4.68
N GLY A 208 -5.38 6.09 3.66
CA GLY A 208 -5.23 5.69 2.26
C GLY A 208 -3.81 5.90 1.70
N VAL A 209 -3.19 7.04 2.00
CA VAL A 209 -1.80 7.35 1.59
C VAL A 209 -0.82 6.33 2.20
N ALA A 210 -0.91 6.08 3.51
CA ALA A 210 0.02 5.24 4.24
C ALA A 210 -0.04 3.77 3.80
N ILE A 211 -1.25 3.22 3.66
CA ILE A 211 -1.39 1.82 3.23
C ILE A 211 -0.95 1.62 1.78
N SER A 212 -1.15 2.63 0.93
CA SER A 212 -0.70 2.59 -0.47
C SER A 212 0.82 2.54 -0.59
N ALA A 213 1.54 3.22 0.31
CA ALA A 213 3.00 3.11 0.38
C ALA A 213 3.44 1.71 0.83
N PHE A 214 2.73 1.12 1.81
CA PHE A 214 2.98 -0.25 2.24
C PHE A 214 2.78 -1.27 1.13
N VAL A 215 1.63 -1.23 0.44
CA VAL A 215 1.35 -2.14 -0.68
C VAL A 215 2.36 -1.97 -1.80
N GLY A 216 2.61 -0.73 -2.24
CA GLY A 216 3.55 -0.45 -3.33
C GLY A 216 5.00 -0.84 -3.00
N GLY A 217 5.43 -0.66 -1.75
CA GLY A 217 6.78 -1.04 -1.34
C GLY A 217 6.96 -2.54 -1.11
N THR A 218 5.92 -3.25 -0.66
CA THR A 218 6.00 -4.71 -0.47
C THR A 218 5.95 -5.48 -1.80
N GLU A 219 5.23 -4.97 -2.80
CA GLU A 219 5.21 -5.59 -4.13
C GLU A 219 6.52 -5.39 -4.91
N THR A 220 7.16 -4.23 -4.78
CA THR A 220 8.38 -3.91 -5.56
C THR A 220 9.64 -4.62 -5.07
N VAL A 221 9.67 -5.06 -3.80
CA VAL A 221 10.85 -5.74 -3.24
C VAL A 221 10.78 -7.26 -3.39
N ARG A 222 9.62 -7.83 -3.73
CA ARG A 222 9.55 -9.26 -4.08
C ARG A 222 10.31 -9.53 -5.38
N PRO A 223 11.22 -10.51 -5.44
CA PRO A 223 11.81 -10.94 -6.69
C PRO A 223 10.70 -11.46 -7.63
N CYS A 224 10.79 -11.15 -8.93
CA CYS A 224 9.95 -11.83 -9.93
C CYS A 224 10.33 -13.32 -9.94
N SER A 225 9.37 -14.18 -9.58
CA SER A 225 9.42 -15.62 -9.79
C SER A 225 9.11 -15.99 -11.24
#